data_AF-A0A7K1SVC0-F1
#
_entry.id   AF-A0A7K1SVC0-F1
#
_cell.length_a   1.000
_cell.length_b   1.000
_cell.length_c   1.000
_cell.angle_alpha   90.00
_cell.angle_beta   90.00
_cell.angle_gamma   90.00
#
_symmetry.space_group_name_H-M   'P 1'
#
loop_
_entity.id
_entity.type
_entity.pdbx_description
1 polymer ?
#
loop_
_entity_poly.entity_id
_entity_poly.type
_entity_poly.pdbx_seq_one_letter_code
_entity_poly.pdbx_strand_id
1 'polypeptide(L)' 'MEKLSDFISVDPNIQFGKPVFKGTRVPVQSLFWHLQEGISIHDFLGRFFKCEF' A
#
# COMPACT_ATOMS: atom_id res chain seq x y z
N MET A 1 4.11 -17.33 13.16
CA MET A 1 5.06 -16.76 12.19
C MET A 1 4.24 -16.14 11.09
N GLU A 2 4.38 -14.83 10.90
CA GLU A 2 3.58 -14.09 9.92
C GLU A 2 4.19 -14.23 8.52
N LYS A 3 3.35 -14.35 7.50
CA LYS A 3 3.73 -14.51 6.09
C LYS A 3 3.48 -13.21 5.36
N LEU A 4 4.22 -12.98 4.26
CA LEU A 4 4.02 -11.79 3.42
C LEU A 4 2.56 -11.69 2.90
N SER A 5 1.92 -12.82 2.64
CA SER A 5 0.51 -12.93 2.24
C SER A 5 -0.49 -12.41 3.28
N ASP A 6 -0.03 -12.19 4.52
CA ASP A 6 -0.85 -11.61 5.59
C ASP A 6 -0.97 -10.09 5.42
N PHE A 7 -0.03 -9.45 4.72
CA PHE A 7 0.03 -8.00 4.54
C PHE A 7 -0.08 -7.54 3.09
N ILE A 8 0.32 -8.36 2.12
CA ILE A 8 0.34 -8.02 0.69
C ILE A 8 -0.55 -8.98 -0.09
N SER A 9 -1.37 -8.43 -0.99
CA SER A 9 -2.19 -9.20 -1.93
C SER A 9 -1.72 -8.97 -3.37
N VAL A 10 -1.78 -10.03 -4.18
CA VAL A 10 -1.49 -9.99 -5.62
C VAL A 10 -2.66 -10.68 -6.32
N ASP A 11 -3.47 -9.91 -7.04
CA ASP A 11 -4.64 -10.42 -7.77
C ASP A 11 -4.65 -9.78 -9.17
N PRO A 12 -4.71 -10.56 -10.27
CA PRO A 12 -4.73 -10.01 -11.62
C PRO A 12 -5.90 -9.04 -11.88
N ASN A 13 -7.00 -9.15 -11.15
CA ASN A 13 -8.15 -8.27 -11.24
C ASN A 13 -8.01 -6.98 -10.40
N ILE A 14 -6.98 -6.89 -9.54
CA ILE A 14 -6.69 -5.72 -8.70
C ILE A 14 -5.37 -5.10 -9.16
N GLN A 15 -5.41 -3.84 -9.62
CA GLN A 15 -4.21 -3.12 -10.06
C GLN A 15 -3.36 -3.91 -11.08
N PHE A 16 -3.99 -4.71 -11.95
CA PHE A 16 -3.32 -5.54 -12.97
C PHE A 16 -2.28 -6.53 -12.40
N GLY A 17 -2.54 -7.11 -11.22
CA GLY A 17 -1.62 -8.04 -10.58
C GLY A 17 -0.42 -7.37 -9.91
N LYS A 18 -0.45 -6.04 -9.73
CA LYS A 18 0.56 -5.37 -8.91
C LYS A 18 0.38 -5.73 -7.44
N PRO A 19 1.48 -5.87 -6.67
CA PRO A 19 1.40 -6.04 -5.22
C PRO A 19 0.71 -4.83 -4.58
N VAL A 20 -0.34 -5.10 -3.80
CA VAL A 20 -1.09 -4.09 -3.04
C VAL A 20 -1.09 -4.42 -1.56
N PHE A 21 -1.21 -3.40 -0.71
CA PHE A 21 -1.44 -3.62 0.72
C PHE A 21 -2.81 -4.28 0.93
N LYS A 22 -2.85 -5.38 1.69
CA LYS A 22 -4.05 -6.18 1.92
C LYS A 22 -5.15 -5.33 2.54
N GLY A 23 -6.38 -5.52 2.06
CA GLY A 23 -7.53 -4.68 2.44
C GLY A 23 -7.58 -3.32 1.75
N THR A 24 -6.63 -3.00 0.87
CA THR A 24 -6.62 -1.76 0.08
C THR A 24 -6.42 -2.03 -1.41
N ARG A 25 -6.58 -0.99 -2.22
CA ARG A 25 -6.15 -0.98 -3.63
C ARG A 25 -4.86 -0.17 -3.85
N VAL A 26 -4.13 0.12 -2.78
CA VAL A 26 -2.91 0.94 -2.80
C VAL A 26 -1.72 0.05 -3.18
N PRO A 27 -1.04 0.30 -4.31
CA PRO A 27 0.15 -0.46 -4.69
C PRO A 27 1.29 -0.24 -3.70
N VAL A 28 2.06 -1.29 -3.43
CA VAL A 28 3.28 -1.19 -2.63
C VAL A 28 4.28 -0.21 -3.27
N GLN A 29 4.32 -0.17 -4.60
CA GLN A 29 5.14 0.77 -5.36
C GLN A 29 4.82 2.25 -5.05
N SER A 30 3.56 2.55 -4.69
CA SER A 30 3.13 3.90 -4.30
C SER A 30 3.92 4.43 -3.11
N LEU A 31 4.15 3.58 -2.11
CA LEU A 31 4.95 3.96 -0.93
C LEU A 31 6.33 4.45 -1.34
N PHE A 32 7.02 3.71 -2.21
CA PHE A 32 8.37 4.07 -2.64
C PHE A 32 8.42 5.36 -3.44
N TRP A 33 7.47 5.59 -4.35
CA TRP A 33 7.40 6.87 -5.07
C TRP A 33 7.23 8.05 -4.12
N HIS A 34 6.34 7.95 -3.13
CA HIS A 34 6.12 9.03 -2.17
C HIS A 34 7.37 9.28 -1.31
N LEU A 35 8.03 8.21 -0.85
CA LEU A 35 9.30 8.34 -0.13
C LEU A 35 10.39 9.00 -1.00
N GLN A 36 10.44 8.69 -2.30
CA GLN A 36 11.37 9.33 -3.24
C GLN A 36 11.06 10.83 -3.45
N GLU A 37 9.80 11.24 -3.37
CA GLU A 37 9.40 12.65 -3.41
C GLU A 37 9.59 13.37 -2.06
N GLY A 38 10.18 12.71 -1.06
CA GLY A 38 10.43 13.31 0.26
C GLY A 38 9.21 13.32 1.19
N ILE A 39 8.14 12.61 0.83
CA ILE A 39 6.96 12.48 1.69
C ILE A 39 7.29 11.51 2.82
N SER A 40 7.03 11.93 4.05
CA SER A 40 7.27 11.09 5.22
C SER A 40 6.33 9.88 5.25
N ILE A 41 6.77 8.78 5.85
CA ILE A 41 5.92 7.59 6.03
C ILE A 41 4.64 7.91 6.80
N HIS A 42 4.69 8.83 7.78
CA HIS A 42 3.53 9.24 8.55
C HIS A 42 2.48 9.95 7.68
N ASP A 43 2.93 10.84 6.79
CA ASP A 43 2.05 11.56 5.86
C ASP A 43 1.42 10.60 4.83
N PHE A 44 2.20 9.66 4.31
CA PHE A 44 1.68 8.60 3.43
C PHE A 44 0.60 7.75 4.12
N LEU A 45 0.86 7.28 5.34
CA LEU A 45 -0.11 6.50 6.12
C LEU A 45 -1.37 7.32 6.43
N GLY A 46 -1.21 8.60 6.76
CA GLY A 46 -2.32 9.51 7.00
C GLY A 46 -3.21 9.72 5.78
N ARG A 47 -2.63 9.79 4.57
CA ARG A 47 -3.39 10.00 3.33
C ARG A 47 -4.09 8.76 2.80
N PHE A 48 -3.46 7.59 2.92
CA PHE A 48 -3.93 6.37 2.23
C PHE A 48 -4.56 5.33 3.15
N PHE A 49 -4.27 5.36 4.45
CA PHE A 49 -4.68 4.30 5.39
C PHE A 49 -5.51 4.81 6.57
N LYS A 50 -5.69 6.13 6.74
CA LYS A 50 -6.71 6.64 7.65
C LYS A 50 -8.07 6.67 6.95
N CYS A 51 -9.03 5.97 7.54
CA CYS A 51 -10.43 6.41 7.50
C CYS A 51 -10.57 7.53 8.52
N GLU A 52 -10.64 8.79 8.08
CA GLU A 52 -11.38 9.78 8.87
C GLU A 52 -12.86 9.49 8.61
N PHE A 53 -13.58 9.15 9.69
CA PHE A 53 -15.04 9.16 9.70
C PHE A 53 -15.56 10.58 9.47
#